data_AF-A0A7C4CNR1-F1
#
_entry.id   AF-A0A7C4CNR1-F1
#
_cell.length_a   1.000
_cell.length_b   1.000
_cell.length_c   1.000
_cell.angle_alpha   90.00
_cell.angle_beta   90.00
_cell.angle_gamma   90.00
#
_symmetry.space_group_name_H-M   'P 1'
#
loop_
_entity.id
_entity.type
_entity.pdbx_description
1 polymer ?
#
loop_
_entity_poly.entity_id
_entity_poly.type
_entity_poly.pdbx_seq_one_letter_code
_entity_poly.pdbx_strand_id
1 'polypeptide(L)'
;MKTETVVIGEEFGKEYAGKYVFQELTWAKRSRIIQKHTKYHPVTGQLQSSDDVAIQAEMIVASLKEQPAHKPITLERLLAEDPEKGVPIALGELFGKIVNRLNLVSFDEAAFLSGLSDAASQTKPSQSSASAKSSDGHHASLQDSQPKQSSSS
;
A
#
# COMPACT_ATOMS: atom_id res chain seq x y z
N MET A 1 26.18 2.29 -8.29
CA MET A 1 24.83 1.82 -7.93
C MET A 1 24.99 0.79 -6.83
N LYS A 2 24.20 0.89 -5.76
CA LYS A 2 24.26 -0.02 -4.62
C LYS A 2 23.84 -1.43 -5.05
N THR A 3 24.45 -2.44 -4.45
CA THR A 3 24.17 -3.85 -4.70
C THR A 3 23.99 -4.55 -3.36
N GLU A 4 23.08 -5.50 -3.31
CA GLU A 4 22.88 -6.35 -2.15
C GLU A 4 22.81 -7.81 -2.57
N THR A 5 23.50 -8.68 -1.81
CA THR A 5 23.47 -10.12 -2.02
C THR A 5 22.76 -10.77 -0.85
N VAL A 6 21.82 -11.67 -1.14
CA VAL A 6 21.15 -12.51 -0.15
C VAL A 6 21.34 -13.97 -0.53
N VAL A 7 21.64 -14.79 0.48
CA VAL A 7 21.70 -16.25 0.33
C VAL A 7 20.49 -16.82 1.03
N ILE A 8 19.70 -17.59 0.28
CA ILE A 8 18.47 -18.22 0.75
C ILE A 8 18.72 -19.70 0.93
N GLY A 9 18.27 -20.26 2.05
CA GLY A 9 18.34 -21.69 2.33
C GLY A 9 17.12 -22.43 1.77
N GLU A 10 16.76 -23.54 2.41
CA GLU A 10 15.61 -24.35 1.99
C GLU A 10 14.29 -23.91 2.65
N GLU A 11 14.29 -22.83 3.44
CA GLU A 11 13.13 -22.37 4.24
C GLU A 11 11.90 -21.96 3.41
N PHE A 12 12.10 -21.59 2.14
CA PHE A 12 11.01 -21.26 1.21
C PHE A 12 10.74 -22.37 0.18
N GLY A 13 11.47 -23.49 0.26
CA GLY A 13 11.50 -24.55 -0.74
C GLY A 13 12.89 -24.69 -1.37
N LYS A 14 13.30 -25.94 -1.64
CA LYS A 14 14.63 -26.26 -2.22
C LYS A 14 14.87 -25.57 -3.56
N GLU A 15 13.79 -25.31 -4.28
CA GLU A 15 13.82 -24.59 -5.54
C GLU A 15 14.19 -23.10 -5.45
N TYR A 16 14.09 -22.48 -4.28
CA TYR A 16 14.44 -21.08 -4.06
C TYR A 16 15.78 -20.94 -3.32
N ALA A 17 16.39 -22.06 -2.94
CA ALA A 17 17.69 -22.06 -2.29
C ALA A 17 18.77 -21.55 -3.26
N GLY A 18 19.62 -20.65 -2.78
CA GLY A 18 20.78 -20.16 -3.51
C GLY A 18 21.04 -18.66 -3.34
N LYS A 19 21.93 -18.16 -4.20
CA LYS A 19 22.41 -16.77 -4.15
C LYS A 19 21.57 -15.88 -5.07
N TYR A 20 21.09 -14.77 -4.53
CA TYR A 20 20.40 -13.72 -5.26
C TYR A 20 21.19 -12.41 -5.13
N VAL A 21 21.34 -11.68 -6.23
CA VAL A 21 22.00 -10.38 -6.26
C VAL A 21 21.04 -9.34 -6.79
N PHE A 22 20.73 -8.36 -5.94
CA PHE A 22 19.90 -7.21 -6.25
C PHE A 22 20.76 -5.98 -6.47
N GLN A 23 20.36 -5.13 -7.40
CA GLN A 23 21.01 -3.86 -7.68
C GLN A 23 19.95 -2.74 -7.65
N GLU A 24 20.35 -1.59 -7.11
CA GLU A 24 19.61 -0.34 -7.18
C GLU A 24 19.21 -0.03 -8.63
N LEU A 25 17.99 0.46 -8.83
CA LEU A 25 17.53 0.92 -10.14
C LEU A 25 17.96 2.36 -10.37
N THR A 26 18.16 2.71 -11.64
CA THR A 26 18.31 4.12 -11.98
C THR A 26 16.98 4.83 -11.77
N TRP A 27 17.03 6.13 -11.48
CA TRP A 27 15.84 6.96 -11.38
C TRP A 27 14.92 6.79 -12.60
N ALA A 28 15.49 6.83 -13.82
CA ALA A 28 14.73 6.66 -15.05
C ALA A 28 14.04 5.29 -15.15
N LYS A 29 14.70 4.20 -14.74
CA LYS A 29 14.12 2.86 -14.77
C LYS A 29 12.97 2.74 -13.76
N ARG A 30 13.14 3.26 -12.54
CA ARG A 30 12.08 3.30 -11.52
C ARG A 30 10.87 4.11 -12.02
N SER A 31 11.09 5.32 -12.51
CA SER A 31 10.02 6.19 -13.03
C SER A 31 9.26 5.54 -14.18
N ARG A 32 9.97 4.85 -15.09
CA ARG A 32 9.35 4.11 -16.20
C ARG A 32 8.46 2.96 -15.72
N ILE A 33 8.86 2.23 -14.68
CA ILE A 33 8.06 1.14 -14.11
C ILE A 33 6.78 1.69 -13.47
N ILE A 34 6.89 2.75 -12.67
CA ILE A 34 5.72 3.41 -12.05
C ILE A 34 4.77 3.89 -13.13
N GLN A 35 5.26 4.67 -14.11
CA GLN A 35 4.43 5.18 -15.21
C GLN A 35 3.76 4.08 -16.04
N LYS A 36 4.38 2.90 -16.18
CA LYS A 36 3.81 1.78 -16.93
C LYS A 36 2.56 1.22 -16.24
N HIS A 37 2.53 1.23 -14.91
CA HIS A 37 1.47 0.62 -14.10
C HIS A 37 0.56 1.64 -13.41
N THR A 38 0.78 2.93 -13.67
CA THR A 38 -0.04 4.03 -13.16
C THR A 38 -0.70 4.76 -14.32
N LYS A 39 -2.03 4.89 -14.29
CA LYS A 39 -2.82 5.63 -15.29
C LYS A 39 -3.22 6.98 -14.72
N TYR A 40 -2.93 8.03 -15.48
CA TYR A 40 -3.32 9.40 -15.19
C TYR A 40 -4.34 9.87 -16.21
N HIS A 41 -5.29 10.70 -15.78
CA HIS A 41 -6.22 11.38 -16.67
C HIS A 41 -5.46 12.37 -17.57
N PRO A 42 -5.58 12.29 -18.90
CA PRO A 42 -4.67 12.98 -19.83
C PRO A 42 -4.78 14.51 -19.79
N VAL A 43 -5.92 15.05 -19.34
CA VAL A 43 -6.17 16.50 -19.31
C VAL A 43 -5.90 17.10 -17.94
N THR A 44 -6.34 16.41 -16.88
CA THR A 44 -6.28 16.96 -15.51
C THR A 44 -5.05 16.52 -14.74
N GLY A 45 -4.33 15.49 -15.23
CA GLY A 45 -3.20 14.88 -14.53
C GLY A 45 -3.58 14.10 -13.27
N GLN A 46 -4.88 13.94 -12.98
CA GLN A 46 -5.33 13.19 -11.80
C GLN A 46 -5.06 11.69 -11.95
N LEU A 47 -4.67 11.04 -10.86
CA LEU A 47 -4.50 9.59 -10.79
C LEU A 47 -5.86 8.90 -11.02
N GLN A 48 -5.92 7.99 -12.00
CA GLN A 48 -7.10 7.16 -12.26
C GLN A 48 -6.96 5.77 -11.62
N SER A 49 -5.79 5.15 -11.76
CA SER A 49 -5.50 3.84 -11.19
C SER A 49 -4.00 3.64 -11.04
N SER A 50 -3.58 2.90 -10.01
CA SER A 50 -2.22 2.40 -9.85
C SER A 50 -2.29 0.92 -9.50
N ASP A 51 -1.47 0.10 -10.16
CA ASP A 51 -1.28 -1.31 -9.79
C ASP A 51 0.01 -1.44 -9.01
N ASP A 52 -0.08 -1.22 -7.70
CA ASP A 52 1.09 -1.15 -6.83
C ASP A 52 1.78 -2.52 -6.68
N VAL A 53 1.00 -3.61 -6.79
CA VAL A 53 1.51 -4.98 -6.78
C VAL A 53 2.35 -5.24 -8.04
N ALA A 54 1.86 -4.85 -9.22
CA ALA A 54 2.63 -4.95 -10.46
C ALA A 54 3.87 -4.05 -10.47
N ILE A 55 3.79 -2.84 -9.89
CA ILE A 55 4.95 -1.97 -9.69
C ILE A 55 6.01 -2.69 -8.85
N GLN A 56 5.64 -3.22 -7.69
CA GLN A 56 6.57 -3.85 -6.78
C GLN A 56 7.19 -5.12 -7.39
N ALA A 57 6.37 -5.97 -8.02
CA ALA A 57 6.84 -7.17 -8.69
C ALA A 57 7.81 -6.86 -9.85
N GLU A 58 7.52 -5.84 -10.67
CA GLU A 58 8.42 -5.45 -11.75
C GLU A 58 9.69 -4.78 -11.21
N MET A 59 9.62 -4.05 -10.11
CA MET A 59 10.82 -3.51 -9.44
C MET A 59 11.72 -4.64 -8.92
N ILE A 60 11.16 -5.70 -8.32
CA ILE A 60 11.91 -6.89 -7.88
C ILE A 60 12.66 -7.50 -9.06
N VAL A 61 11.96 -7.80 -10.15
CA VAL A 61 12.57 -8.41 -11.35
C VAL A 61 13.61 -7.50 -11.99
N ALA A 62 13.35 -6.19 -12.05
CA ALA A 62 14.28 -5.23 -12.63
C ALA A 62 15.56 -5.08 -11.81
N SER A 63 15.45 -5.15 -10.48
CA SER A 63 16.58 -5.06 -9.55
C SER A 63 17.37 -6.37 -9.47
N LEU A 64 16.74 -7.52 -9.70
CA LEU A 64 17.39 -8.83 -9.64
C LEU A 64 18.35 -9.05 -10.82
N LYS A 65 19.65 -9.16 -10.54
CA LYS A 65 20.73 -9.32 -11.54
C LYS A 65 21.28 -10.73 -11.63
N GLU A 66 21.37 -11.41 -10.49
CA GLU A 66 21.76 -12.82 -10.41
C GLU A 66 20.74 -13.57 -9.57
N GLN A 67 20.42 -14.79 -9.98
CA GLN A 67 19.56 -15.71 -9.27
C GLN A 67 19.92 -17.16 -9.63
N PRO A 68 19.49 -18.15 -8.84
CA PRO A 68 19.69 -19.55 -9.16
C PRO A 68 19.00 -19.96 -10.47
N ALA A 69 19.61 -20.88 -11.22
CA ALA A 69 19.17 -21.24 -12.57
C ALA A 69 17.94 -22.18 -12.61
N HIS A 70 17.66 -22.90 -11.52
CA HIS A 70 16.68 -24.00 -11.51
C HIS A 70 15.24 -23.55 -11.38
N LYS A 71 14.95 -22.37 -10.80
CA LYS A 71 13.60 -21.81 -10.74
C LYS A 71 13.66 -20.27 -10.63
N PRO A 72 13.78 -19.57 -11.77
CA PRO A 72 13.92 -18.11 -11.74
C PRO A 72 12.67 -17.44 -11.19
N ILE A 73 12.88 -16.41 -10.38
CA ILE A 73 11.90 -15.40 -10.02
C ILE A 73 11.60 -14.60 -11.29
N THR A 74 10.36 -14.70 -11.75
CA THR A 74 9.83 -13.97 -12.90
C THR A 74 8.65 -13.10 -12.48
N LEU A 75 8.31 -12.12 -13.31
CA LEU A 75 7.16 -11.24 -13.07
C LEU A 75 5.86 -12.05 -12.96
N GLU A 76 5.68 -13.03 -13.86
CA GLU A 76 4.51 -13.92 -13.87
C GLU A 76 4.37 -14.69 -12.56
N ARG A 77 5.48 -15.19 -11.99
CA ARG A 77 5.44 -15.92 -10.72
C ARG A 77 5.14 -15.02 -9.54
N LEU A 78 5.64 -13.79 -9.53
CA LEU A 78 5.37 -12.83 -8.46
C LEU A 78 3.91 -12.36 -8.47
N LEU A 79 3.25 -12.39 -9.64
CA LEU A 79 1.85 -11.99 -9.82
C LEU A 79 0.87 -13.16 -9.90
N ALA A 80 1.34 -14.40 -9.77
CA ALA A 80 0.47 -15.56 -9.88
C ALA A 80 -0.40 -15.69 -8.62
N GLU A 81 -1.72 -15.77 -8.82
CA GLU A 81 -2.70 -16.00 -7.76
C GLU A 81 -2.73 -17.46 -7.29
N ASP A 82 -2.30 -18.39 -8.15
CA ASP A 82 -2.22 -19.82 -7.85
C ASP A 82 -1.01 -20.10 -6.94
N PRO A 83 -1.21 -20.58 -5.69
CA PRO A 83 -0.13 -20.83 -4.74
C PRO A 83 0.96 -21.78 -5.25
N GLU A 84 0.61 -22.73 -6.12
CA GLU A 84 1.56 -23.71 -6.68
C GLU A 84 2.47 -23.10 -7.76
N LYS A 85 1.99 -22.04 -8.42
CA LYS A 85 2.72 -21.32 -9.47
C LYS A 85 3.41 -20.05 -8.95
N GLY A 86 2.91 -19.52 -7.84
CA GLY A 86 3.38 -18.31 -7.18
C GLY A 86 4.77 -18.39 -6.58
N VAL A 87 5.18 -17.27 -6.01
CA VAL A 87 6.30 -17.19 -5.06
C VAL A 87 5.71 -17.18 -3.66
N PRO A 88 6.29 -17.92 -2.69
CA PRO A 88 5.84 -17.86 -1.29
C PRO A 88 5.79 -16.42 -0.78
N ILE A 89 4.72 -16.06 -0.05
CA ILE A 89 4.48 -14.68 0.43
C ILE A 89 5.70 -14.12 1.16
N ALA A 90 6.24 -14.89 2.12
CA ALA A 90 7.39 -14.47 2.91
C ALA A 90 8.66 -14.21 2.07
N LEU A 91 8.83 -14.94 0.96
CA LEU A 91 9.93 -14.73 0.02
C LEU A 91 9.71 -13.47 -0.83
N GLY A 92 8.47 -13.23 -1.29
CA GLY A 92 8.09 -11.99 -1.95
C GLY A 92 8.31 -10.75 -1.08
N GLU A 93 7.92 -10.81 0.19
CA GLU A 93 8.15 -9.74 1.17
C GLU A 93 9.63 -9.48 1.43
N LEU A 94 10.44 -10.54 1.54
CA LEU A 94 11.89 -10.42 1.70
C LEU A 94 12.50 -9.64 0.54
N PHE A 95 12.18 -10.01 -0.70
CA PHE A 95 12.65 -9.30 -1.88
C PHE A 95 12.13 -7.87 -1.94
N GLY A 96 10.86 -7.63 -1.61
CA GLY A 96 10.29 -6.29 -1.52
C GLY A 96 11.07 -5.39 -0.54
N LYS A 97 11.41 -5.90 0.64
CA LYS A 97 12.22 -5.18 1.65
C LYS A 97 13.61 -4.83 1.13
N ILE A 98 14.27 -5.74 0.42
CA ILE A 98 15.59 -5.50 -0.19
C ILE A 98 15.51 -4.39 -1.23
N VAL A 99 14.55 -4.50 -2.15
CA VAL A 99 14.37 -3.54 -3.25
C VAL A 99 14.00 -2.15 -2.74
N ASN A 100 13.14 -2.06 -1.71
CA ASN A 100 12.76 -0.79 -1.09
C ASN A 100 13.97 -0.09 -0.44
N ARG A 101 14.80 -0.84 0.29
CA ARG A 101 16.05 -0.30 0.88
C ARG A 101 17.03 0.17 -0.19
N LEU A 102 17.20 -0.60 -1.27
CA LEU A 102 18.12 -0.25 -2.35
C LEU A 102 17.69 1.00 -3.10
N ASN A 103 16.39 1.19 -3.32
CA ASN A 103 15.84 2.29 -4.12
C ASN A 103 15.39 3.50 -3.29
N LEU A 104 15.74 3.53 -1.99
CA LEU A 104 15.42 4.62 -1.05
C LEU A 104 13.94 5.02 -1.10
N VAL A 105 13.06 4.02 -1.26
CA VAL A 105 11.62 4.24 -1.20
C VAL A 105 11.31 4.69 0.23
N SER A 106 10.87 5.93 0.41
CA SER A 106 10.55 6.47 1.74
C SER A 106 9.39 5.69 2.36
N PHE A 107 9.20 5.78 3.68
CA PHE A 107 8.10 5.07 4.35
C PHE A 107 6.72 5.47 3.78
N ASP A 108 6.56 6.72 3.34
CA ASP A 108 5.35 7.23 2.67
C ASP A 108 5.16 6.64 1.26
N GLU A 109 6.23 6.54 0.47
CA GLU A 109 6.18 5.89 -0.85
C GLU A 109 5.99 4.36 -0.69
N ALA A 110 6.54 3.76 0.36
CA ALA A 110 6.36 2.36 0.69
C ALA A 110 4.94 2.09 1.18
N ALA A 111 4.33 2.99 1.95
CA ALA A 111 2.93 2.90 2.39
C ALA A 111 1.95 3.13 1.23
N PHE A 112 2.29 4.02 0.30
CA PHE A 112 1.58 4.19 -0.96
C PHE A 112 1.64 2.92 -1.82
N LEU A 113 2.82 2.32 -1.98
CA LEU A 113 3.01 1.08 -2.75
C LEU A 113 2.55 -0.20 -2.03
N SER A 114 2.51 -0.20 -0.69
CA SER A 114 2.03 -1.33 0.13
C SER A 114 0.54 -1.21 0.47
N GLY A 115 -0.18 -0.32 -0.22
CA GLY A 115 -1.63 -0.10 -0.16
C GLY A 115 -2.32 -0.59 1.11
N LEU A 116 -2.59 0.31 2.06
CA LEU A 116 -3.76 0.17 2.94
C LEU A 116 -3.88 -1.14 3.74
N SER A 117 -2.78 -1.84 4.06
CA SER A 117 -2.84 -3.12 4.79
C SER A 117 -3.32 -2.98 6.25
N ASP A 118 -3.36 -1.77 6.82
CA ASP A 118 -3.82 -1.54 8.21
C ASP A 118 -5.05 -0.62 8.33
N ALA A 119 -5.70 -0.22 7.24
CA ALA A 119 -6.86 0.68 7.31
C ALA A 119 -8.22 -0.03 7.41
N ALA A 120 -8.24 -1.33 7.71
CA ALA A 120 -9.46 -2.08 7.98
C ALA A 120 -9.41 -2.76 9.35
N SER A 121 -9.50 -1.98 10.42
CA SER A 121 -10.32 -2.33 11.61
C SER A 121 -10.20 -1.31 12.73
N GLN A 122 -10.70 -0.09 12.50
CA GLN A 122 -11.33 0.62 13.62
C GLN A 122 -12.51 1.47 13.15
N THR A 123 -13.51 0.80 12.58
CA THR A 123 -14.89 1.25 12.74
C THR A 123 -15.22 1.14 14.23
N LYS A 124 -15.00 2.21 14.99
CA LYS A 124 -15.72 2.41 16.25
C LYS A 124 -17.13 2.86 15.87
N PRO A 125 -18.18 2.04 16.03
CA PRO A 125 -19.49 2.63 16.24
C PRO A 125 -19.39 3.36 17.57
N SER A 126 -19.52 4.69 17.55
CA SER A 126 -19.70 5.48 18.77
C SER A 126 -21.02 5.06 19.40
N GLN A 127 -20.97 4.01 20.24
CA GLN A 127 -22.03 3.67 21.18
C GLN A 127 -22.01 4.70 22.30
N SER A 128 -22.78 5.78 22.12
CA SER A 128 -23.22 6.61 23.23
C SER A 128 -24.54 6.03 23.76
N SER A 129 -24.43 5.03 24.62
CA SER A 129 -25.55 4.59 25.47
C SER A 129 -25.28 5.06 26.90
N ALA A 130 -26.06 6.05 27.36
CA ALA A 130 -26.36 6.24 28.77
C ALA A 130 -27.78 6.78 28.90
N SER A 131 -28.70 5.88 29.25
CA SER A 131 -30.09 6.18 29.62
C SER A 131 -30.20 6.56 31.11
N ALA A 132 -31.18 7.41 31.42
CA ALA A 132 -32.05 7.47 32.63
C ALA A 132 -32.37 8.96 32.95
N LYS A 133 -33.55 9.39 33.41
CA LYS A 133 -34.78 8.75 33.91
C LYS A 133 -35.91 9.80 33.87
N SER A 134 -37.16 9.35 33.78
CA SER A 134 -38.40 10.13 33.84
C SER A 134 -38.61 10.87 35.16
N SER A 135 -39.26 12.04 35.12
CA SER A 135 -40.17 12.51 36.19
C SER A 135 -41.12 13.60 35.65
N ASP A 136 -42.39 13.42 35.99
CA ASP A 136 -43.53 14.33 35.84
C ASP A 136 -43.30 15.77 36.29
N GLY A 137 -44.07 16.71 35.70
CA GLY A 137 -44.67 17.81 36.47
C GLY A 137 -44.56 19.25 35.95
N HIS A 138 -45.66 19.73 35.33
CA HIS A 138 -46.33 21.04 35.52
C HIS A 138 -45.61 22.40 35.26
N HIS A 139 -46.16 23.10 34.24
CA HIS A 139 -46.55 24.52 34.15
C HIS A 139 -45.79 25.60 34.97
N ALA A 140 -45.20 26.58 34.26
CA ALA A 140 -45.41 28.01 34.52
C ALA A 140 -44.92 28.90 33.35
N SER A 141 -45.78 29.83 32.97
CA SER A 141 -45.59 30.97 32.06
C SER A 141 -44.42 31.87 32.47
N LEU A 142 -43.78 32.57 31.52
CA LEU A 142 -43.76 34.04 31.42
C LEU A 142 -42.73 34.58 30.40
N GLN A 143 -43.29 35.35 29.45
CA GLN A 143 -42.84 36.65 28.95
C GLN A 143 -41.56 36.82 28.11
N ASP A 144 -41.80 37.45 26.93
CA ASP A 144 -41.10 38.61 26.35
C ASP A 144 -39.59 38.44 26.02
N SER A 145 -39.08 38.66 24.81
CA SER A 145 -39.45 39.61 23.77
C SER A 145 -38.78 39.21 22.44
N GLN A 146 -39.46 39.35 21.31
CA GLN A 146 -38.79 39.70 20.05
C GLN A 146 -38.52 41.21 20.02
N PRO A 147 -37.52 41.68 19.24
CA PRO A 147 -37.92 42.42 18.04
C PRO A 147 -37.08 42.19 16.78
N LYS A 148 -37.85 42.12 15.68
CA LYS A 148 -37.67 42.49 14.26
C LYS A 148 -36.33 42.94 13.65
N GLN A 149 -36.23 42.52 12.39
CA GLN A 149 -35.38 42.90 11.24
C GLN A 149 -35.27 44.40 10.91
N SER A 150 -34.22 44.77 10.16
CA SER A 150 -34.18 45.75 9.02
C SER A 150 -32.81 45.62 8.32
N SER A 151 -32.69 45.00 7.13
CA SER A 151 -32.73 45.55 5.75
C SER A 151 -31.46 46.28 5.27
N SER A 152 -31.07 45.92 4.04
CA SER A 152 -29.97 46.39 3.19
C SER A 152 -30.01 47.88 2.79
N SER A 153 -28.84 48.43 2.48
CA SER A 153 -28.57 49.34 1.35
C SER A 153 -27.10 49.24 0.97
#